data_AF-A0A6J4PP68-F1
#
_entry.id   AF-A0A6J4PP68-F1
#
_cell.length_a   1.000
_cell.length_b   1.000
_cell.length_c   1.000
_cell.angle_alpha   90.00
_cell.angle_beta   90.00
_cell.angle_gamma   90.00
#
_symmetry.space_group_name_H-M   'P 1'
#
loop_
_entity.id
_entity.type
_entity.pdbx_description
1 polymer ?
#
loop_
_entity_poly.entity_id
_entity_poly.type
_entity_poly.pdbx_seq_one_letter_code
_entity_poly.pdbx_strand_id
1 'polypeptide(L)' 'LHDALPILARYLASMEHEIQRVGYPPSVTRAMLAHRLEDVVAVTFTPEQAFEQTPGPQAGRTLDKGTGA' A
#
# COMPACT_ATOMS: atom_id res chain seq x y z
N LEU A 1 -3.67 -12.49 13.22
CA LEU A 1 -3.16 -11.10 13.17
C LEU A 1 -2.01 -10.82 14.14
N HIS A 2 -1.89 -11.55 15.27
CA HIS A 2 -0.84 -11.27 16.27
C HIS A 2 0.58 -11.24 15.66
N ASP A 3 0.88 -12.20 14.78
CA ASP A 3 2.16 -12.26 14.04
C ASP A 3 2.31 -11.17 12.96
N ALA A 4 1.20 -10.55 12.54
CA ALA A 4 1.16 -9.48 11.54
C ALA A 4 1.29 -8.08 12.16
N LEU A 5 1.17 -7.93 13.49
CA LEU A 5 1.27 -6.63 14.17
C LEU A 5 2.61 -5.91 13.90
N PRO A 6 3.78 -6.59 13.95
CA PRO A 6 5.05 -5.93 13.62
C PRO A 6 5.10 -5.47 12.16
N ILE A 7 4.48 -6.24 11.25
CA ILE A 7 4.41 -5.91 9.82
C ILE A 7 3.51 -4.69 9.61
N LEU A 8 2.34 -4.66 10.26
CA LEU A 8 1.41 -3.53 10.23
C LEU A 8 2.07 -2.26 10.77
N ALA A 9 2.77 -2.32 11.89
CA ALA A 9 3.47 -1.18 12.46
C ALA A 9 4.53 -0.62 11.49
N ARG A 10 5.32 -1.50 10.87
CA ARG A 10 6.31 -1.10 9.85
C ARG A 10 5.65 -0.49 8.62
N TYR A 11 4.54 -1.07 8.15
CA TYR A 11 3.78 -0.55 7.02
C TYR A 11 3.25 0.86 7.29
N LEU A 12 2.65 1.09 8.46
CA LEU A 12 2.12 2.40 8.85
C LEU A 12 3.22 3.47 8.94
N ALA A 13 4.37 3.12 9.52
CA ALA A 13 5.52 4.02 9.59
C ALA A 13 6.05 4.38 8.19
N SER A 14 6.14 3.40 7.29
CA SER A 14 6.57 3.62 5.90
C SER A 14 5.58 4.50 5.14
N MET A 15 4.28 4.20 5.25
CA MET A 15 3.23 4.99 4.60
C MET A 15 3.20 6.42 5.13
N GLU A 16 3.38 6.62 6.45
CA GLU A 16 3.45 7.96 7.02
C GLU A 16 4.56 8.79 6.37
N HIS A 17 5.73 8.20 6.21
CA HIS A 17 6.86 8.83 5.53
C HIS A 17 6.58 9.15 4.06
N GLU A 18 6.07 8.19 3.29
CA GLU A 18 5.82 8.41 1.85
C GLU A 18 4.76 9.47 1.60
N ILE A 19 3.68 9.50 2.39
CA ILE A 19 2.61 10.50 2.26
C ILE A 19 3.12 11.90 2.64
N GLN A 20 4.02 12.00 3.63
CA GLN A 20 4.68 13.28 3.95
C GLN A 20 5.52 13.80 2.78
N ARG A 21 6.18 12.91 2.03
CA ARG A 21 6.96 13.30 0.83
C ARG A 21 6.08 13.84 -0.30
N VAL A 22 4.79 13.53 -0.30
CA VAL A 22 3.79 14.10 -1.23
C VAL A 22 3.23 15.44 -0.73
N GLY A 23 3.65 15.91 0.46
CA GLY A 23 3.35 17.25 0.98
C GLY A 23 2.28 17.31 2.07
N TYR A 24 1.81 16.17 2.57
CA TYR A 24 0.84 16.12 3.68
C TYR A 24 1.53 16.18 5.04
N PRO A 25 1.04 17.00 5.99
CA PRO A 25 1.65 17.10 7.31
C PRO A 25 1.37 15.84 8.15
N PRO A 26 2.23 15.54 9.16
CA PRO A 26 2.11 14.32 9.96
C PRO A 26 0.74 14.12 10.62
N SER A 27 0.07 15.19 11.05
CA SER A 27 -1.26 15.12 11.67
C SER A 27 -2.32 14.57 10.72
N VAL A 28 -2.32 15.03 9.46
CA VAL A 28 -3.24 14.56 8.42
C VAL A 28 -2.94 13.11 8.07
N THR A 29 -1.66 12.77 7.91
CA THR A 29 -1.26 11.40 7.58
C THR A 29 -1.62 10.40 8.67
N ARG A 30 -1.42 10.74 9.95
CA ARG A 30 -1.82 9.89 11.09
C ARG A 30 -3.34 9.73 11.19
N ALA A 31 -4.09 10.81 10.94
CA ALA A 31 -5.55 10.73 10.90
C ALA A 31 -6.04 9.82 9.78
N MET A 32 -5.42 9.90 8.59
CA MET A 32 -5.74 9.05 7.45
C MET A 32 -5.41 7.57 7.68
N LEU A 33 -4.34 7.27 8.41
CA LEU A 33 -3.89 5.91 8.70
C LEU A 33 -4.47 5.34 10.01
N ALA A 34 -5.30 6.10 10.73
CA ALA A 34 -5.97 5.64 11.94
C ALA A 34 -6.94 4.50 11.62
N HIS A 35 -6.89 3.43 12.42
CA HIS A 35 -7.70 2.23 12.22
C HIS A 35 -7.99 1.56 13.56
N ARG A 36 -9.05 0.74 13.60
CA ARG A 36 -9.29 -0.20 14.69
C ARG A 36 -8.76 -1.56 14.26
N LEU A 37 -8.17 -2.32 15.17
CA LEU A 37 -7.51 -3.58 14.80
C LEU A 37 -8.49 -4.62 14.27
N GLU A 38 -9.72 -4.63 14.78
CA GLU A 38 -10.82 -5.48 14.34
C GLU A 38 -11.29 -5.19 12.91
N ASP A 39 -10.99 -4.00 12.37
CA ASP A 39 -11.31 -3.61 11.00
C ASP A 39 -10.17 -3.95 10.02
N VAL A 40 -9.06 -4.53 10.49
CA VAL A 40 -7.87 -4.85 9.69
C VAL A 40 -7.79 -6.34 9.39
N VAL A 41 -7.64 -6.66 8.10
CA VAL A 41 -7.38 -8.03 7.62
C VAL A 41 -6.03 -8.05 6.91
N ALA A 42 -5.22 -9.06 7.22
CA ALA A 42 -3.99 -9.34 6.48
C ALA A 42 -4.29 -10.30 5.32
N VAL A 43 -3.85 -9.96 4.11
CA VAL A 43 -3.99 -10.82 2.92
C VAL A 43 -2.59 -11.26 2.47
N THR A 44 -2.43 -12.54 2.16
CA THR A 44 -1.19 -13.10 1.62
C THR A 44 -1.49 -13.76 0.28
N PHE A 45 -0.78 -13.35 -0.76
CA PHE A 45 -0.92 -13.90 -2.10
C PHE A 45 0.39 -13.72 -2.87
N THR A 46 0.56 -14.53 -3.92
CA THR A 46 1.65 -14.37 -4.89
C THR A 46 1.07 -13.71 -6.14
N PRO A 47 1.57 -12.54 -6.57
CA PRO A 47 1.10 -11.92 -7.80
C PRO A 47 1.54 -12.76 -9.01
N GLU A 48 0.57 -13.23 -9.79
CA GLU A 48 0.83 -14.00 -11.03
C GLU A 48 0.80 -13.12 -12.28
N GLN A 49 -0.08 -12.11 -12.28
CA GLN A 49 -0.28 -11.17 -13.38
C GLN A 49 -0.55 -9.78 -12.80
N ALA A 50 -0.16 -8.74 -13.53
CA ALA A 50 -0.42 -7.34 -13.18
C ALA A 50 -0.89 -6.59 -14.42
N PHE A 51 -1.72 -5.57 -14.24
CA PHE A 51 -2.34 -4.81 -15.34
C PHE A 51 -2.37 -3.33 -14.99
N GLU A 52 -2.33 -2.48 -16.01
CA GLU A 52 -2.54 -1.05 -15.89
C GLU A 52 -3.97 -0.79 -15.39
N GLN A 53 -4.12 -0.06 -14.26
CA GLN A 53 -5.41 0.26 -13.64
C GLN A 53 -5.80 1.75 -13.68
N THR A 54 -5.04 2.60 -14.37
CA THR A 54 -5.40 4.01 -14.57
C THR A 54 -6.41 4.11 -15.70
N PRO A 55 -7.57 4.77 -15.49
CA PRO A 55 -8.51 5.02 -16.57
C PRO A 55 -7.84 5.70 -17.77
N GLY A 56 -8.01 5.13 -18.97
CA GLY A 56 -7.41 5.65 -20.19
C GLY A 56 -7.20 4.57 -21.25
N PRO A 57 -6.57 4.90 -22.39
CA PRO A 57 -6.39 3.98 -23.52
C PRO A 57 -5.57 2.72 -23.21
N GLN A 58 -4.81 2.74 -22.12
CA GLN A 58 -3.94 1.63 -21.72
C GLN A 58 -4.53 0.77 -20.59
N ALA A 59 -5.72 1.10 -20.08
CA ALA A 59 -6.36 0.35 -19.00
C ALA A 59 -6.51 -1.14 -19.39
N GLY A 60 -6.12 -2.03 -18.49
CA GLY A 60 -6.13 -3.48 -18.73
C GLY A 60 -4.95 -4.02 -19.54
N ARG A 61 -4.00 -3.18 -19.97
CA ARG A 61 -2.74 -3.64 -20.56
C ARG A 61 -1.92 -4.38 -19.50
N THR A 62 -1.43 -5.57 -19.82
CA THR A 62 -0.53 -6.33 -18.92
C THR A 62 0.71 -5.50 -18.58
N LEU A 63 1.06 -5.46 -17.30
CA LEU A 63 2.34 -4.99 -16.83
C LEU A 63 3.28 -6.19 -16.85
N ASP A 64 4.23 -6.19 -17.78
CA ASP A 64 5.31 -7.18 -17.78
C ASP A 64 6.04 -7.08 -16.43
N LYS A 65 6.61 -8.21 -15.96
CA LYS A 65 7.57 -8.16 -14.86
C LYS A 65 8.65 -7.16 -15.30
N GLY A 66 8.65 -5.96 -14.72
CA GLY A 66 9.71 -5.00 -14.94
C GLY A 66 11.02 -5.75 -14.79
N THR A 67 11.87 -5.74 -15.82
CA THR A 67 13.22 -6.26 -15.74
C THR A 67 13.86 -5.57 -14.54
N GLY A 68 13.95 -6.29 -13.41
CA GLY A 68 14.74 -5.88 -12.27
C GLY A 68 16.18 -5.80 -12.75
N ALA A 69 16.63 -4.57 -12.96
CA ALA A 69 18.04 -4.21 -12.95
C ALA A 69 18.36 -3.66 -11.56
#